data_AF-A0A199V4L2-F1
#
_entry.id   AF-A0A199V4L2-F1
#
_cell.length_a   1.000
_cell.length_b   1.000
_cell.length_c   1.000
_cell.angle_alpha   90.00
_cell.angle_beta   90.00
_cell.angle_gamma   90.00
#
_symmetry.space_group_name_H-M   'P 1'
#
loop_
_entity.id
_entity.type
_entity.pdbx_description
1 polymer ?
#
loop_
_entity_poly.entity_id
_entity_poly.type
_entity_poly.pdbx_seq_one_letter_code
_entity_poly.pdbx_strand_id
1 'polypeptide(L)' 'MSNVRTWCSAALTDETTCLDGVAQAGGRQARPRRTRREVLAIAQVTSNALALLNRVTPEQ' A
#
# COMPACT_ATOMS: atom_id res chain seq x y z
N MET A 1 -7.20 1.94 18.53
CA MET A 1 -7.18 1.17 17.25
C MET A 1 -7.46 2.04 16.03
N SER A 2 -8.20 3.16 16.12
CA SER A 2 -8.43 4.09 14.99
C SER A 2 -7.14 4.60 14.32
N ASN A 3 -6.13 5.01 15.09
CA ASN A 3 -4.84 5.47 14.53
C ASN A 3 -4.18 4.44 13.60
N VAL A 4 -4.25 3.15 13.95
CA VAL A 4 -3.64 2.07 13.15
C VAL A 4 -4.37 1.91 11.83
N ARG A 5 -5.71 2.02 11.83
CA ARG A 5 -6.52 2.04 10.61
C ARG A 5 -6.11 3.19 9.70
N THR A 6 -6.00 4.40 10.25
CA THR A 6 -5.57 5.59 9.49
C THR A 6 -4.18 5.39 8.88
N TRP A 7 -3.23 4.84 9.64
CA TRP A 7 -1.89 4.57 9.13
C TRP A 7 -1.86 3.48 8.05
N CYS A 8 -2.64 2.41 8.18
CA CYS A 8 -2.76 1.39 7.14
C CYS A 8 -3.37 1.97 5.84
N SER A 9 -4.38 2.82 5.95
CA SER A 9 -4.95 3.51 4.77
C SER A 9 -3.96 4.48 4.12
N ALA A 10 -3.17 5.19 4.92
CA ALA A 10 -2.10 6.06 4.41
C ALA A 10 -1.01 5.24 3.70
N ALA A 11 -0.57 4.13 4.29
CA ALA A 11 0.43 3.24 3.69
C ALA A 11 -0.03 2.67 2.33
N LEU A 12 -1.30 2.26 2.19
CA LEU A 12 -1.87 1.86 0.89
C LEU A 12 -1.79 2.97 -0.15
N THR A 13 -2.05 4.22 0.28
CA THR A 13 -1.96 5.40 -0.59
C THR A 13 -0.50 5.64 -1.00
N ASP A 14 0.45 5.55 -0.07
CA ASP A 14 1.88 5.72 -0.34
C ASP A 14 2.42 4.66 -1.32
N GLU A 15 1.99 3.41 -1.19
CA GLU A 15 2.36 2.34 -2.13
C GLU A 15 1.85 2.61 -3.55
N THR A 16 0.58 3.06 -3.69
CA THR A 16 0.03 3.43 -5.00
C THR A 16 0.77 4.62 -5.63
N THR A 17 0.95 5.69 -4.87
CA THR A 17 1.64 6.91 -5.35
C THR A 17 3.12 6.66 -5.63
N CYS A 18 3.78 5.77 -4.87
CA CYS A 18 5.13 5.29 -5.17
C CYS A 18 5.21 4.64 -6.55
N LEU A 19 4.30 3.70 -6.85
CA LEU A 19 4.29 3.02 -8.15
C LEU A 19 3.98 3.97 -9.30
N ASP A 20 3.10 4.95 -9.08
CA ASP A 20 2.78 5.99 -10.07
C ASP A 20 3.98 6.92 -10.31
N GLY A 21 4.69 7.33 -9.26
CA GLY A 21 5.91 8.14 -9.37
C GLY A 21 7.03 7.41 -10.11
N VAL A 22 7.24 6.13 -9.79
CA VAL A 22 8.21 5.28 -10.51
C VAL A 22 7.82 5.10 -11.99
N ALA A 23 6.53 4.94 -12.28
CA ALA A 23 6.05 4.83 -13.66
C ALA A 23 6.26 6.12 -14.46
N GLN A 24 6.09 7.28 -13.82
CA GLN A 24 6.32 8.59 -14.41
C GLN A 24 7.82 8.89 -14.61
N ALA A 25 8.69 8.49 -13.68
CA ALA A 25 10.12 8.79 -13.72
C ALA A 25 10.91 7.93 -14.74
N GLY A 26 10.51 6.68 -14.97
CA GLY A 26 11.34 5.71 -15.69
C GLY A 26 10.89 5.33 -17.11
N GLY A 27 9.68 5.72 -17.53
CA GLY A 27 9.02 5.10 -18.68
C GLY A 27 8.90 3.57 -18.52
N ARG A 28 8.25 2.91 -19.48
CA ARG A 28 7.93 1.47 -19.41
C ARG A 28 9.17 0.54 -19.37
N GLN A 29 10.36 1.08 -19.63
CA GLN A 29 11.63 0.35 -19.73
C GLN A 29 12.48 0.39 -18.45
N ALA A 30 12.36 1.42 -17.59
CA ALA A 30 13.17 1.52 -16.37
C ALA A 30 12.45 1.06 -15.08
N ARG A 31 11.29 0.41 -15.17
CA ARG A 31 10.62 -0.15 -13.98
C ARG A 31 11.47 -1.30 -13.45
N PRO A 32 12.08 -1.19 -12.26
CA PRO A 32 12.73 -2.35 -11.66
C PRO A 32 11.58 -3.30 -11.29
N ARG A 33 11.44 -4.40 -12.05
CA ARG A 33 10.39 -5.41 -11.83
C ARG A 33 10.37 -5.90 -10.38
N ARG A 34 11.55 -5.90 -9.76
CA ARG A 34 11.77 -6.19 -8.33
C ARG A 34 11.06 -5.19 -7.42
N THR A 35 11.30 -3.88 -7.57
CA THR A 35 10.66 -2.83 -6.75
C THR A 35 9.15 -2.88 -6.87
N ARG A 36 8.59 -3.05 -8.09
CA ARG A 36 7.13 -3.20 -8.25
C ARG A 36 6.61 -4.37 -7.43
N ARG A 37 7.25 -5.53 -7.56
CA ARG A 37 6.81 -6.77 -6.91
C ARG A 37 6.85 -6.62 -5.39
N GLU A 38 7.89 -5.98 -4.87
CA GLU A 38 8.04 -5.71 -3.43
C GLU A 38 6.95 -4.78 -2.92
N VAL A 39 6.72 -3.63 -3.58
CA VAL A 39 5.67 -2.68 -3.18
C VAL A 39 4.27 -3.33 -3.22
N LEU A 40 3.97 -4.13 -4.25
CA LEU A 40 2.69 -4.86 -4.31
C LEU A 40 2.55 -5.93 -3.22
N ALA A 41 3.64 -6.56 -2.81
CA ALA A 41 3.60 -7.52 -1.70
C ALA A 41 3.31 -6.83 -0.37
N ILE A 42 3.91 -5.65 -0.14
CA ILE A 42 3.62 -4.83 1.05
C ILE A 42 2.16 -4.39 1.02
N ALA A 43 1.66 -3.91 -0.12
CA ALA A 43 0.25 -3.51 -0.28
C ALA A 43 -0.74 -4.61 0.05
N GLN A 44 -0.45 -5.85 -0.34
CA GLN A 44 -1.28 -6.98 0.03
C GLN A 44 -1.32 -7.20 1.54
N VAL A 45 -0.17 -7.12 2.22
CA VAL A 45 -0.09 -7.29 3.68
C VAL A 45 -0.79 -6.14 4.40
N THR A 46 -0.58 -4.89 3.96
CA THR A 46 -1.24 -3.70 4.49
C THR A 46 -2.76 -3.79 4.33
N SER A 47 -3.25 -4.23 3.17
CA SER A 47 -4.68 -4.45 2.91
C SER A 47 -5.28 -5.54 3.79
N ASN A 48 -4.58 -6.67 3.96
CA ASN A 48 -5.00 -7.74 4.86
C ASN A 48 -5.09 -7.24 6.31
N ALA A 49 -4.11 -6.46 6.78
CA ALA A 49 -4.11 -5.88 8.12
C ALA A 49 -5.29 -4.91 8.30
N LEU A 50 -5.56 -4.04 7.33
CA LEU A 50 -6.69 -3.13 7.36
C LEU A 50 -8.03 -3.87 7.40
N ALA A 51 -8.18 -4.95 6.63
CA ALA A 51 -9.37 -5.79 6.64
C ALA A 51 -9.60 -6.45 8.00
N LEU A 52 -8.54 -6.92 8.66
CA LEU A 52 -8.62 -7.45 10.02
C LEU A 52 -9.03 -6.36 11.01
N LEU A 53 -8.40 -5.17 10.95
CA LEU A 53 -8.74 -4.03 11.82
C LEU A 53 -10.20 -3.60 11.67
N ASN A 54 -10.73 -3.60 10.45
CA ASN A 54 -12.14 -3.28 10.20
C ASN A 54 -13.10 -4.31 10.81
N ARG A 55 -12.68 -5.56 10.98
CA ARG A 55 -13.50 -6.62 11.60
C ARG A 55 -13.38 -6.68 13.12
N VAL A 56 -12.17 -6.51 13.67
CA VAL A 56 -11.94 -6.61 15.12
C VAL A 56 -12.25 -5.31 15.85
N THR A 57 -12.26 -4.19 15.13
CA THR A 57 -12.66 -2.88 15.66
C THR A 57 -13.58 -2.18 14.68
N PRO A 58 -14.85 -2.62 14.57
CA PRO A 58 -15.86 -1.81 13.87
C PRO A 58 -15.94 -0.44 14.55
N GLU A 59 -15.95 0.64 13.76
CA GLU A 59 -16.09 2.00 14.30
C GLU A 59 -17.41 2.03 15.09
N GLN A 60 -17.35 2.47 16.35
CA GLN A 60 -18.52 2.73 17.19
C GLN A 60 -19.07 4.12 16.89
#